data_AF-A0A3N4MK28-F1
#
_entry.id   AF-A0A3N4MK28-F1
#
_cell.length_a   1.000
_cell.length_b   1.000
_cell.length_c   1.000
_cell.angle_alpha   90.00
_cell.angle_beta   90.00
_cell.angle_gamma   90.00
#
_symmetry.space_group_name_H-M   'P 1'
#
loop_
_entity.id
_entity.type
_entity.pdbx_description
1 polymer ?
#
loop_
_entity_poly.entity_id
_entity_poly.type
_entity_poly.pdbx_seq_one_letter_code
_entity_poly.pdbx_strand_id
1 'polypeptide(L)'
;MKKFLITLLLLAAAHIYTFPQTPGDDYIFRFPGTDLQGLAKLPAPARDSIMDAFSRFDPAQISFEGTQISEENRTELKSVILEMMEAVKTVIRDPSSAPAMERKMSGLRKKMDDVQADIQLDEALTDLKADYEKSRSRRTKEFEDRTYPSDKDKRVARRELEQELRDLKRDYEEDRARIRKR
;
A
#
# COMPACT_ATOMS: atom_id res chain seq x y z
N MET A 1 -12.23 -4.63 -10.12
CA MET A 1 -12.50 -4.83 -8.67
C MET A 1 -11.19 -4.66 -7.90
N LYS A 2 -10.65 -3.43 -7.81
CA LYS A 2 -9.29 -3.13 -7.29
C LYS A 2 -9.30 -2.11 -6.12
N LYS A 3 -10.41 -2.01 -5.38
CA LYS A 3 -10.59 -1.02 -4.29
C LYS A 3 -10.66 -1.63 -2.89
N PHE A 4 -10.45 -2.94 -2.76
CA PHE A 4 -10.80 -3.69 -1.55
C PHE A 4 -9.70 -3.85 -0.49
N LEU A 5 -8.43 -3.59 -0.82
CA LEU A 5 -7.34 -3.86 0.15
C LEU A 5 -7.07 -2.69 1.10
N ILE A 6 -7.09 -1.45 0.59
CA ILE A 6 -7.02 -0.25 1.43
C ILE A 6 -8.26 -0.16 2.32
N THR A 7 -9.42 -0.64 1.84
CA THR A 7 -10.63 -0.74 2.67
C THR A 7 -10.52 -1.82 3.74
N LEU A 8 -9.76 -2.91 3.60
CA LEU A 8 -9.59 -3.88 4.69
C LEU A 8 -8.68 -3.36 5.82
N LEU A 9 -7.63 -2.60 5.46
CA LEU A 9 -6.80 -1.87 6.44
C LEU A 9 -7.58 -0.71 7.10
N LEU A 10 -8.50 -0.06 6.39
CA LEU A 10 -9.43 0.94 6.94
C LEU A 10 -10.64 0.33 7.68
N LEU A 11 -11.05 -0.90 7.40
CA LEU A 11 -12.13 -1.59 8.14
C LEU A 11 -11.62 -2.20 9.45
N ALA A 12 -10.33 -2.50 9.56
CA ALA A 12 -9.70 -2.70 10.87
C ALA A 12 -9.73 -1.40 11.70
N ALA A 13 -9.69 -0.22 11.06
CA ALA A 13 -9.92 1.07 11.71
C ALA A 13 -11.40 1.35 12.07
N ALA A 14 -12.32 0.44 11.73
CA ALA A 14 -13.75 0.55 12.04
C ALA A 14 -14.21 -0.36 13.19
N HIS A 15 -13.31 -1.05 13.90
CA HIS A 15 -13.63 -1.56 15.24
C HIS A 15 -13.54 -0.40 16.22
N ILE A 16 -14.56 0.47 16.16
CA ILE A 16 -14.84 1.47 17.18
C ILE A 16 -15.23 0.68 18.42
N TYR A 17 -14.25 0.31 19.26
CA TYR A 17 -14.54 -0.09 20.63
C TYR A 17 -14.99 1.17 21.36
N THR A 18 -16.31 1.40 21.36
CA THR A 18 -16.91 2.27 22.36
C THR A 18 -16.82 1.52 23.68
N PHE A 19 -16.03 2.05 24.61
CA PHE A 19 -16.07 1.63 26.00
C PHE A 19 -17.14 2.47 26.69
N PRO A 20 -18.40 2.02 26.82
CA PRO A 20 -19.26 2.65 27.81
C PRO A 20 -18.62 2.28 29.14
N GLN A 21 -18.17 3.26 29.93
CA GLN A 21 -17.95 3.24 31.40
C GLN A 21 -16.79 4.13 31.88
N THR A 22 -16.56 5.29 31.24
CA THR A 22 -15.89 6.43 31.92
C THR A 22 -16.47 7.74 31.39
N PRO A 23 -17.07 8.60 32.23
CA PRO A 23 -17.54 9.91 31.80
C PRO A 23 -16.34 10.84 31.62
N GLY A 24 -16.11 11.36 30.41
CA GLY A 24 -15.28 12.56 30.23
C GLY A 24 -14.35 12.61 29.01
N ASP A 25 -13.95 11.49 28.42
CA ASP A 25 -13.07 11.49 27.25
C ASP A 25 -13.40 10.28 26.35
N ASP A 26 -14.01 10.52 25.20
CA ASP A 26 -14.25 9.52 24.16
C ASP A 26 -12.90 9.19 23.49
N TYR A 27 -12.04 8.45 24.18
CA TYR A 27 -10.79 7.97 23.61
C TYR A 27 -11.08 6.96 22.49
N ILE A 28 -10.70 7.30 21.26
CA ILE A 28 -10.86 6.42 20.09
C ILE A 28 -9.54 5.74 19.78
N PHE A 29 -9.48 4.42 19.99
CA PHE A 29 -8.37 3.61 19.51
C PHE A 29 -8.39 3.54 17.98
N ARG A 30 -7.36 4.07 17.32
CA ARG A 30 -7.19 4.00 15.85
C ARG A 30 -5.85 3.37 15.52
N PHE A 31 -5.83 2.40 14.63
CA PHE A 31 -4.59 1.77 14.17
C PHE A 31 -4.55 1.71 12.64
N PRO A 32 -3.44 2.10 11.99
CA PRO A 32 -2.28 2.78 12.59
C PRO A 32 -2.65 4.21 13.04
N GLY A 33 -1.92 4.76 14.01
CA GLY A 33 -2.12 6.17 14.43
C GLY A 33 -2.64 6.40 15.85
N THR A 34 -2.63 5.38 16.71
CA THR A 34 -3.09 5.46 18.09
C THR A 34 -2.36 6.57 18.85
N ASP A 35 -3.11 7.38 19.60
CA ASP A 35 -2.55 8.27 20.61
C ASP A 35 -2.14 7.43 21.83
N LEU A 36 -0.83 7.26 22.03
CA LEU A 36 -0.28 6.43 23.09
C LEU A 36 -0.35 7.12 24.46
N GLN A 37 -0.29 8.46 24.52
CA GLN A 37 -0.53 9.20 25.75
C GLN A 37 -1.97 9.06 26.21
N GLY A 38 -2.94 9.16 25.30
CA GLY A 38 -4.35 8.89 25.60
C GLY A 38 -4.56 7.43 26.03
N LEU A 39 -3.90 6.48 25.36
CA LEU A 39 -3.96 5.05 25.71
C LEU A 39 -3.47 4.79 27.15
N ALA A 40 -2.36 5.42 27.53
CA ALA A 40 -1.75 5.27 28.84
C ALA A 40 -2.67 5.77 29.97
N LYS A 41 -3.47 6.80 29.72
CA LYS A 41 -4.40 7.39 30.70
C LYS A 41 -5.67 6.58 30.93
N LEU A 42 -5.98 5.60 30.08
CA LEU A 42 -7.16 4.76 30.24
C LEU A 42 -7.13 3.97 31.56
N PRO A 43 -8.28 3.63 32.15
CA PRO A 43 -8.34 2.68 33.26
C PRO A 43 -7.77 1.31 32.86
N ALA A 44 -7.19 0.58 33.82
CA ALA A 44 -6.62 -0.76 33.56
C ALA A 44 -7.60 -1.71 32.87
N PRO A 45 -8.89 -1.82 33.26
CA PRO A 45 -9.85 -2.69 32.57
C PRO A 45 -10.04 -2.36 31.08
N ALA A 46 -9.98 -1.07 30.71
CA ALA A 46 -10.10 -0.65 29.30
C ALA A 46 -8.84 -1.01 28.51
N ARG A 47 -7.64 -0.82 29.10
CA ARG A 47 -6.37 -1.24 28.46
C ARG A 47 -6.29 -2.76 28.30
N ASP A 48 -6.75 -3.52 29.29
CA ASP A 48 -6.76 -5.00 29.26
C ASP A 48 -7.70 -5.53 28.17
N SER A 49 -8.85 -4.90 27.97
CA SER A 49 -9.76 -5.25 26.87
C SER A 49 -9.12 -4.99 25.49
N ILE A 50 -8.32 -3.93 25.36
CA ILE A 50 -7.57 -3.65 24.13
C ILE A 50 -6.47 -4.72 23.94
N MET A 51 -5.77 -5.11 25.00
CA MET A 51 -4.77 -6.19 24.96
C MET A 51 -5.38 -7.53 24.56
N ASP A 52 -6.57 -7.86 25.06
CA ASP A 52 -7.28 -9.09 24.69
C ASP A 52 -7.61 -9.10 23.18
N ALA A 53 -8.10 -7.99 22.64
CA ALA A 53 -8.32 -7.84 21.20
C ALA A 53 -7.01 -8.01 20.39
N PHE A 54 -5.89 -7.49 20.89
CA PHE A 54 -4.57 -7.65 20.28
C PHE A 54 -4.03 -9.09 20.33
N SER A 55 -4.37 -9.86 21.36
CA SER A 55 -3.93 -11.24 21.51
C SER A 55 -4.56 -12.17 20.47
N ARG A 56 -5.75 -11.79 19.97
CA ARG A 56 -6.49 -12.50 18.92
C ARG A 56 -6.02 -12.15 17.51
N PHE A 57 -5.21 -11.09 17.37
CA PHE A 57 -4.63 -10.73 16.09
C PHE A 57 -3.42 -11.62 15.79
N ASP A 58 -3.50 -12.39 14.71
CA ASP A 58 -2.39 -13.17 14.19
C ASP A 58 -1.71 -12.42 13.03
N PRO A 59 -0.46 -11.92 13.21
CA PRO A 59 0.27 -11.26 12.14
C PRO A 59 0.60 -12.15 10.95
N ALA A 60 0.53 -13.48 11.09
CA ALA A 60 0.68 -14.41 9.99
C ALA A 60 -0.50 -14.32 9.01
N GLN A 61 -1.67 -13.84 9.45
CA GLN A 61 -2.84 -13.62 8.61
C GLN A 61 -2.78 -12.32 7.80
N ILE A 62 -1.76 -11.48 8.00
CA ILE A 62 -1.51 -10.33 7.12
C ILE A 62 -1.03 -10.89 5.77
N SER A 63 -1.98 -11.08 4.86
CA SER A 63 -1.73 -11.52 3.50
C SER A 63 -1.75 -10.34 2.54
N PHE A 64 -0.74 -10.30 1.69
CA PHE A 64 -0.65 -9.40 0.54
C PHE A 64 -0.84 -10.17 -0.77
N GLU A 65 -1.39 -11.38 -0.72
CA GLU A 65 -1.69 -12.18 -1.91
C GLU A 65 -2.65 -11.44 -2.84
N GLY A 66 -2.40 -11.52 -4.15
CA GLY A 66 -3.19 -10.81 -5.17
C GLY A 66 -2.89 -9.32 -5.28
N THR A 67 -1.98 -8.77 -4.47
CA THR A 67 -1.47 -7.40 -4.65
C THR A 67 -0.31 -7.36 -5.65
N GLN A 68 -0.10 -6.22 -6.31
CA GLN A 68 1.05 -5.99 -7.19
C GLN A 68 2.26 -5.43 -6.43
N ILE A 69 2.22 -5.47 -5.10
CA ILE A 69 3.30 -4.98 -4.23
C ILE A 69 4.50 -5.93 -4.32
N SER A 70 5.71 -5.38 -4.40
CA SER A 70 6.97 -6.13 -4.36
C SER A 70 7.17 -6.89 -3.04
N GLU A 71 7.94 -7.99 -3.07
CA GLU A 71 8.20 -8.81 -1.86
C GLU A 71 8.92 -8.01 -0.76
N GLU A 72 9.83 -7.12 -1.16
CA GLU A 72 10.55 -6.20 -0.28
C GLU A 72 9.57 -5.29 0.47
N ASN A 73 8.71 -4.56 -0.27
CA ASN A 73 7.70 -3.68 0.32
C ASN A 73 6.69 -4.42 1.20
N ARG A 74 6.31 -5.66 0.86
CA ARG A 74 5.45 -6.49 1.72
C ARG A 74 6.12 -6.82 3.06
N THR A 75 7.39 -7.22 2.99
CA THR A 75 8.18 -7.60 4.16
C THR A 75 8.37 -6.40 5.07
N GLU A 76 8.72 -5.24 4.50
CA GLU A 76 8.94 -4.03 5.26
C GLU A 76 7.64 -3.50 5.89
N LEU A 77 6.54 -3.45 5.13
CA LEU A 77 5.23 -3.06 5.65
C LEU A 77 4.79 -3.97 6.81
N LYS A 78 4.98 -5.29 6.67
CA LYS A 78 4.68 -6.25 7.74
C LYS A 78 5.53 -5.99 9.00
N SER A 79 6.82 -5.72 8.82
CA SER A 79 7.73 -5.38 9.92
C SER A 79 7.29 -4.11 10.66
N VAL A 80 6.98 -3.05 9.91
CA VAL A 80 6.53 -1.77 10.49
C VAL A 80 5.23 -1.94 11.27
N ILE A 81 4.24 -2.66 10.72
CA ILE A 81 2.98 -2.95 11.41
C ILE A 81 3.24 -3.71 12.73
N LEU A 82 4.06 -4.75 12.69
CA LEU A 82 4.43 -5.53 13.87
C LEU A 82 5.11 -4.68 14.95
N GLU A 83 6.04 -3.81 14.56
CA GLU A 83 6.74 -2.92 15.48
C GLU A 83 5.80 -1.88 16.11
N MET A 84 4.83 -1.36 15.34
CA MET A 84 3.80 -0.45 15.86
C MET A 84 2.88 -1.15 16.86
N MET A 85 2.46 -2.38 16.55
CA MET A 85 1.68 -3.19 17.48
C MET A 85 2.42 -3.46 18.78
N GLU A 86 3.72 -3.77 18.71
CA GLU A 86 4.53 -4.02 19.89
C GLU A 86 4.69 -2.76 20.76
N ALA A 87 4.82 -1.58 20.14
CA ALA A 87 4.82 -0.31 20.87
C ALA A 87 3.48 -0.09 21.62
N VAL A 88 2.35 -0.38 20.99
CA VAL A 88 1.02 -0.31 21.63
C VAL A 88 0.92 -1.30 22.80
N LYS A 89 1.34 -2.56 22.61
CA LYS A 89 1.34 -3.59 23.67
C LYS A 89 2.22 -3.18 24.85
N THR A 90 3.36 -2.55 24.58
CA THR A 90 4.27 -2.05 25.61
C THR A 90 3.61 -0.97 26.46
N VAL A 91 2.92 0.00 25.84
CA VAL A 91 2.21 1.06 26.57
C VAL A 91 1.04 0.53 27.39
N ILE A 92 0.34 -0.50 26.90
CA ILE A 92 -0.74 -1.14 27.67
C ILE A 92 -0.18 -1.79 28.96
N ARG A 93 0.95 -2.51 28.83
CA ARG A 93 1.60 -3.20 29.96
C ARG A 93 2.27 -2.24 30.93
N ASP A 94 2.91 -1.20 30.40
CA ASP A 94 3.60 -0.17 31.16
C ASP A 94 3.22 1.22 30.63
N PRO A 95 2.20 1.86 31.23
CA PRO A 95 1.76 3.20 30.84
C PRO A 95 2.86 4.27 30.97
N SER A 96 3.87 4.06 31.82
CA SER A 96 4.97 5.01 31.99
C SER A 96 5.90 5.07 30.77
N SER A 97 5.89 4.02 29.93
CA SER A 97 6.66 3.94 28.70
C SER A 97 6.11 4.81 27.55
N ALA A 98 4.91 5.38 27.70
CA ALA A 98 4.22 6.11 26.63
C ALA A 98 5.07 7.21 25.95
N PRO A 99 5.80 8.08 26.67
CA PRO A 99 6.62 9.11 26.01
C PRO A 99 7.75 8.53 25.15
N ALA A 100 8.35 7.41 25.56
CA ALA A 100 9.39 6.74 24.79
C ALA A 100 8.80 6.03 23.56
N MET A 101 7.65 5.37 23.75
CA MET A 101 6.95 4.67 22.67
C MET A 101 6.35 5.62 21.63
N GLU A 102 5.96 6.84 22.00
CA GLU A 102 5.53 7.86 21.04
C GLU A 102 6.64 8.28 20.08
N ARG A 103 7.86 8.48 20.61
CA ARG A 103 9.02 8.78 19.75
C ARG A 103 9.29 7.63 18.78
N LYS A 104 9.22 6.39 19.26
CA LYS A 104 9.34 5.20 18.41
C LYS A 104 8.22 5.16 17.37
N MET A 105 6.97 5.40 17.77
CA MET A 105 5.80 5.41 16.91
C MET A 105 5.90 6.49 15.83
N SER A 106 6.44 7.68 16.14
CA SER A 106 6.69 8.73 15.15
C SER A 106 7.70 8.27 14.08
N GLY A 107 8.78 7.59 14.48
CA GLY A 107 9.74 7.01 13.54
C GLY A 107 9.13 5.91 12.67
N LEU A 108 8.30 5.05 13.28
CA LEU A 108 7.58 4.01 12.56
C LEU A 108 6.53 4.57 11.59
N ARG A 109 5.83 5.64 11.95
CA ARG A 109 4.89 6.33 11.05
C ARG A 109 5.62 6.85 9.82
N LYS A 110 6.76 7.52 10.01
CA LYS A 110 7.59 7.96 8.89
C LYS A 110 8.01 6.79 7.99
N LYS A 111 8.51 5.69 8.57
CA LYS A 111 8.83 4.48 7.79
C LYS A 111 7.63 3.92 7.03
N MET A 112 6.45 3.91 7.66
CA MET A 112 5.22 3.46 7.01
C MET A 112 4.86 4.34 5.82
N ASP A 113 5.00 5.66 5.97
CA ASP A 113 4.76 6.63 4.89
C ASP A 113 5.77 6.45 3.75
N ASP A 114 7.05 6.23 4.07
CA ASP A 114 8.12 5.95 3.10
C ASP A 114 7.80 4.66 2.30
N VAL A 115 7.48 3.56 2.99
CA VAL A 115 7.09 2.28 2.35
C VAL A 115 5.82 2.44 1.50
N GLN A 116 4.84 3.23 1.95
CA GLN A 116 3.64 3.50 1.16
C GLN A 116 3.96 4.30 -0.12
N ALA A 117 4.91 5.23 -0.07
CA ALA A 117 5.36 5.96 -1.24
C ALA A 117 6.05 5.01 -2.25
N ASP A 118 6.90 4.10 -1.76
CA ASP A 118 7.56 3.10 -2.61
C ASP A 118 6.55 2.14 -3.26
N ILE A 119 5.52 1.72 -2.51
CA ILE A 119 4.41 0.92 -3.07
C ILE A 119 3.69 1.67 -4.18
N GLN A 120 3.36 2.95 -3.98
CA GLN A 120 2.68 3.76 -4.99
C GLN A 120 3.54 3.95 -6.24
N LEU A 121 4.85 4.09 -6.07
CA LEU A 121 5.80 4.17 -7.18
C LEU A 121 5.84 2.87 -7.98
N ASP A 122 5.94 1.73 -7.29
CA ASP A 122 5.94 0.39 -7.90
C ASP A 122 4.64 0.11 -8.67
N GLU A 123 3.50 0.46 -8.09
CA GLU A 123 2.19 0.34 -8.74
C GLU A 123 2.12 1.21 -10.00
N ALA A 124 2.55 2.47 -9.92
CA ALA A 124 2.55 3.37 -11.08
C ALA A 124 3.46 2.86 -12.21
N LEU A 125 4.63 2.33 -11.89
CA LEU A 125 5.54 1.72 -12.87
C LEU A 125 4.97 0.45 -13.49
N THR A 126 4.28 -0.36 -12.70
CA THR A 126 3.64 -1.60 -13.14
C THR A 126 2.48 -1.31 -14.09
N ASP A 127 1.61 -0.37 -13.73
CA ASP A 127 0.48 0.05 -14.56
C ASP A 127 0.98 0.68 -15.88
N LEU A 128 2.00 1.55 -15.82
CA LEU A 128 2.61 2.12 -17.03
C LEU A 128 3.13 1.04 -17.99
N LYS A 129 3.81 0.02 -17.45
CA LYS A 129 4.30 -1.11 -18.25
C LYS A 129 3.16 -1.92 -18.86
N ALA A 130 2.11 -2.18 -18.09
CA ALA A 130 0.93 -2.92 -18.58
C ALA A 130 0.25 -2.16 -19.73
N ASP A 131 0.10 -0.83 -19.62
CA ASP A 131 -0.47 0.01 -20.67
C ASP A 131 0.39 0.06 -21.93
N TYR A 132 1.72 0.11 -21.76
CA TYR A 132 2.68 -0.01 -22.87
C TYR A 132 2.54 -1.35 -23.60
N GLU A 133 2.56 -2.47 -22.86
CA GLU A 133 2.47 -3.82 -23.43
C GLU A 133 1.14 -4.04 -24.15
N LYS A 134 0.03 -3.58 -23.55
CA LYS A 134 -1.30 -3.61 -24.16
C LYS A 134 -1.35 -2.80 -25.45
N SER A 135 -0.80 -1.60 -25.45
CA SER A 135 -0.77 -0.73 -26.64
C SER A 135 0.08 -1.31 -27.76
N ARG A 136 1.25 -1.86 -27.41
CA ARG A 136 2.13 -2.57 -28.34
C ARG A 136 1.41 -3.77 -28.96
N SER A 137 0.84 -4.64 -28.13
CA SER A 137 0.13 -5.83 -28.59
C SER A 137 -1.06 -5.48 -29.48
N ARG A 138 -1.85 -4.47 -29.11
CA ARG A 138 -2.97 -4.00 -29.93
C ARG A 138 -2.51 -3.57 -31.32
N ARG A 139 -1.50 -2.71 -31.43
CA ARG A 139 -1.00 -2.21 -32.73
C ARG A 139 -0.40 -3.32 -33.60
N THR A 140 0.36 -4.23 -32.99
CA THR A 140 0.88 -5.41 -33.70
C THR A 140 -0.25 -6.27 -34.23
N LYS A 141 -1.29 -6.52 -33.43
CA LYS A 141 -2.45 -7.29 -33.85
C LYS A 141 -3.26 -6.59 -34.94
N GLU A 142 -3.48 -5.27 -34.83
CA GLU A 142 -4.16 -4.48 -35.86
C GLU A 142 -3.42 -4.52 -37.22
N PHE A 143 -2.09 -4.61 -37.22
CA PHE A 143 -1.31 -4.84 -38.43
C PHE A 143 -1.47 -6.27 -38.96
N GLU A 144 -1.42 -7.28 -38.10
CA GLU A 144 -1.54 -8.68 -38.49
C GLU A 144 -2.92 -9.02 -39.04
N ASP A 145 -3.98 -8.46 -38.45
CA ASP A 145 -5.37 -8.70 -38.81
C ASP A 145 -5.81 -7.93 -40.08
N ARG A 146 -4.98 -7.01 -40.60
CA ARG A 146 -5.31 -6.18 -41.77
C ARG A 146 -5.02 -6.91 -43.07
N THR A 147 -5.96 -6.81 -44.01
CA THR A 147 -5.72 -7.24 -45.40
C THR A 147 -4.99 -6.16 -46.18
N TYR A 148 -3.90 -6.52 -46.84
CA TYR A 148 -3.09 -5.59 -47.65
C TYR A 148 -3.35 -5.82 -49.15
N PRO A 149 -3.64 -4.76 -49.93
CA PRO A 149 -3.89 -4.89 -51.38
C PRO A 149 -2.67 -5.39 -52.18
N SER A 150 -1.46 -5.12 -51.69
CA SER A 150 -0.22 -5.54 -52.32
C SER A 150 0.90 -5.78 -51.31
N ASP A 151 1.93 -6.52 -51.72
CA ASP A 151 3.17 -6.69 -50.94
C ASP A 151 3.88 -5.35 -50.67
N LYS A 152 3.76 -4.39 -51.60
CA LYS A 152 4.32 -3.05 -51.43
C LYS A 152 3.61 -2.33 -50.28
N ASP A 153 2.28 -2.38 -50.23
CA ASP A 153 1.50 -1.73 -49.16
C ASP A 153 1.77 -2.39 -47.80
N LYS A 154 1.88 -3.73 -47.78
CA LYS A 154 2.27 -4.47 -46.56
C LYS A 154 3.64 -4.05 -46.05
N ARG A 155 4.61 -3.83 -46.93
CA ARG A 155 5.96 -3.34 -46.56
C ARG A 155 5.93 -1.91 -46.02
N VAL A 156 5.14 -1.03 -46.62
CA VAL A 156 4.98 0.35 -46.13
C VAL A 156 4.34 0.36 -44.75
N ALA A 157 3.21 -0.33 -44.58
CA ALA A 157 2.52 -0.43 -43.30
C ALA A 157 3.41 -1.07 -42.21
N ARG A 158 4.30 -2.00 -42.57
CA ARG A 158 5.25 -2.58 -41.62
C ARG A 158 6.26 -1.54 -41.13
N ARG A 159 6.76 -0.67 -42.02
CA ARG A 159 7.68 0.41 -41.64
C ARG A 159 6.99 1.44 -40.75
N GLU A 160 5.73 1.75 -41.04
CA GLU A 160 4.90 2.62 -40.21
C GLU A 160 4.70 2.02 -38.81
N LEU A 161 4.30 0.75 -38.71
CA LEU A 161 4.19 0.05 -37.42
C LEU A 161 5.52 0.06 -36.66
N GLU A 162 6.63 -0.26 -37.31
CA GLU A 162 7.95 -0.25 -36.68
C GLU A 162 8.31 1.14 -36.13
N GLN A 163 7.90 2.21 -36.82
CA GLN A 163 8.08 3.57 -36.35
C GLN A 163 7.19 3.87 -35.14
N GLU A 164 5.90 3.56 -35.21
CA GLU A 164 4.95 3.74 -34.10
C GLU A 164 5.39 2.96 -32.84
N LEU A 165 5.96 1.76 -33.00
CA LEU A 165 6.48 0.98 -31.88
C LEU A 165 7.76 1.57 -31.29
N ARG A 166 8.60 2.21 -32.10
CA ARG A 166 9.77 2.97 -31.62
C ARG A 166 9.33 4.19 -30.83
N ASP A 167 8.39 4.96 -31.36
CA ASP A 167 7.85 6.15 -30.69
C ASP A 167 7.16 5.76 -29.37
N LEU A 168 6.32 4.71 -29.38
CA LEU A 168 5.69 4.17 -28.17
C LEU A 168 6.70 3.76 -27.10
N LYS A 169 7.81 3.14 -27.51
CA LYS A 169 8.87 2.75 -26.58
C LYS A 169 9.57 3.99 -25.99
N ARG A 170 9.82 5.02 -26.79
CA ARG A 170 10.39 6.28 -26.31
C ARG A 170 9.46 6.92 -25.26
N ASP A 171 8.19 7.05 -25.58
CA ASP A 171 7.20 7.68 -24.69
C ASP A 171 7.11 6.91 -23.35
N TYR A 172 7.10 5.56 -23.41
CA TYR A 172 7.16 4.72 -22.21
C TYR A 172 8.41 4.97 -21.35
N GLU A 173 9.61 5.04 -21.95
CA GLU A 173 10.84 5.29 -21.18
C GLU A 173 10.89 6.72 -20.62
N GLU A 174 10.35 7.72 -21.34
CA GLU A 174 10.23 9.09 -20.85
C GLU A 174 9.29 9.19 -19.65
N ASP A 175 8.10 8.59 -19.74
CA ASP A 175 7.14 8.56 -18.64
C ASP A 175 7.66 7.75 -17.45
N ARG A 176 8.33 6.63 -17.70
CA ARG A 176 9.01 5.84 -16.67
C ARG A 176 10.08 6.65 -15.94
N ALA A 177 10.88 7.41 -16.67
CA ALA A 177 11.89 8.30 -16.08
C ALA A 177 11.24 9.45 -15.30
N ARG A 178 10.09 9.96 -15.74
CA ARG A 178 9.32 10.99 -15.03
C ARG A 178 8.74 10.47 -13.72
N ILE A 179 8.18 9.26 -13.72
CA ILE A 179 7.62 8.61 -12.53
C ILE A 179 8.71 8.41 -11.46
N ARG A 180 9.90 7.94 -11.84
CA ARG A 180 11.03 7.73 -10.90
C ARG A 180 11.67 8.99 -10.33
N LYS A 181 11.39 10.16 -10.91
CA LYS A 181 11.94 11.46 -10.47
C LYS A 181 10.98 12.21 -9.55
N ARG A 182 9.75 11.73 -9.37
CA ARG A 182 8.79 12.27 -8.41
C ARG A 182 9.12 11.75 -7.03
#